data_AF-A0A1R3I777-F1
#
_entry.id   AF-A0A1R3I777-F1
#
_cell.length_a   1.000
_cell.length_b   1.000
_cell.length_c   1.000
_cell.angle_alpha   90.00
_cell.angle_beta   90.00
_cell.angle_gamma   90.00
#
_symmetry.space_group_name_H-M   'P 1'
#
loop_
_entity.id
_entity.type
_entity.pdbx_description
1 polymer ?
#
loop_
_entity_poly.entity_id
_entity_poly.type
_entity_poly.pdbx_seq_one_letter_code
_entity_poly.pdbx_strand_id
1 'polypeptide(L)'
;MHHQSIALKPTQFPFPVHLHPPNPIPSRLVFPPISFPLYPNTTITTTTASAPRSVLNCRGFHIPVPNHPPRSLSSSNPTKTVDVATLGNLCVDIVLNVPQLPPPSPDARKAFMEQLSSSPPDKQYWEAGGNCNMAIAAARLGLNCITIGHVGKEIYGNFLLDVLHDEGIGMVGMSEETDPVSSPSAFYETLLCWVLVDPSQKHGFCSRADFSKEPAFSWMSTLTEEVKSGIVRSRILFCNGYDFDEFSPGVIMSAVDYAVEVGTSVFFDPGPRGKSLIRGTAEEQKALRHFLRMSDVLLLTSDEAESLTGIVNPILAGQELLRKGVRTKWVVVKMGSKGSILITASSITSAPAFKVKVVDTVGCGDSFVAAIAFGFIHNIPLVTTLAFANAVGAATAMGCGAGRNVATLKQIVELLEAPDINEDDQFWNELLGEHADSQEVTVLSKVVVNGNNGRMNRVTLQKVVSELLSQLKSSQLEGKLSS
;
A
#
# COMPACT_ATOMS: atom_id res chain seq x y z
N MET A 1 -2.39 6.21 16.52
CA MET A 1 -1.04 6.74 16.79
C MET A 1 -0.39 7.01 15.44
N HIS A 2 0.24 8.17 15.22
CA HIS A 2 0.90 8.44 13.93
C HIS A 2 2.33 7.89 13.97
N HIS A 3 2.60 6.86 13.17
CA HIS A 3 3.94 6.31 13.02
C HIS A 3 4.62 7.04 11.85
N GLN A 4 5.51 7.99 12.18
CA GLN A 4 6.48 8.47 11.20
C GLN A 4 7.58 7.40 11.07
N SER A 5 7.47 6.54 10.05
CA SER A 5 8.61 5.74 9.58
C SER A 5 9.65 6.71 9.00
N ILE A 6 10.64 7.11 9.81
CA ILE A 6 11.59 8.15 9.41
C ILE A 6 12.64 7.55 8.46
N ALA A 7 12.34 7.58 7.17
CA ALA A 7 13.35 7.42 6.12
C ALA A 7 14.30 8.63 6.17
N LEU A 8 15.44 8.49 6.85
CA LEU A 8 16.29 9.57 7.35
C LEU A 8 17.17 10.28 6.29
N LYS A 9 16.67 10.48 5.06
CA LYS A 9 17.28 11.43 4.11
C LYS A 9 16.95 12.88 4.56
N PRO A 10 17.93 13.82 4.54
CA PRO A 10 17.83 15.06 5.29
C PRO A 10 16.85 16.07 4.67
N THR A 11 15.75 16.35 5.37
CA THR A 11 14.85 17.46 5.04
C THR A 11 15.42 18.78 5.57
N GLN A 12 15.73 19.72 4.67
CA GLN A 12 16.10 21.07 5.07
C GLN A 12 14.88 21.80 5.63
N PHE A 13 15.01 22.33 6.85
CA PHE A 13 14.09 23.29 7.46
C PHE A 13 14.74 24.67 7.57
N PRO A 14 13.98 25.77 7.49
CA PRO A 14 14.50 27.13 7.64
C PRO A 14 14.88 27.49 9.09
N PHE A 15 15.65 28.57 9.22
CA PHE A 15 16.27 29.05 10.46
C PHE A 15 15.28 29.58 11.53
N PRO A 16 15.69 29.67 12.82
CA PRO A 16 14.76 29.77 13.95
C PRO A 16 14.31 31.20 14.30
N VAL A 17 13.24 31.28 15.09
CA VAL A 17 12.76 32.50 15.76
C VAL A 17 13.00 32.39 17.26
N HIS A 18 13.58 33.42 17.87
CA HIS A 18 13.84 33.47 19.31
C HIS A 18 12.57 33.79 20.13
N LEU A 19 12.52 33.30 21.36
CA LEU A 19 11.52 33.63 22.38
C LEU A 19 12.20 34.30 23.59
N HIS A 20 11.59 35.34 24.16
CA HIS A 20 11.32 35.48 25.61
C HIS A 20 10.36 36.68 25.87
N PRO A 21 9.66 36.75 27.03
CA PRO A 21 8.52 37.66 27.29
C PRO A 21 8.83 38.66 28.46
N PRO A 22 7.86 39.33 29.17
CA PRO A 22 6.43 39.63 28.92
C PRO A 22 6.00 41.13 29.12
N ASN A 23 4.76 41.50 28.69
CA ASN A 23 3.78 42.49 29.24
C ASN A 23 4.20 43.87 29.84
N PRO A 24 3.43 44.99 29.65
CA PRO A 24 2.00 45.06 30.05
C PRO A 24 1.02 45.95 29.23
N ILE A 25 -0.22 46.05 29.72
CA ILE A 25 -1.45 46.68 29.17
C ILE A 25 -1.66 48.09 29.77
N PRO A 26 -1.99 49.16 28.99
CA PRO A 26 -3.37 49.73 28.87
C PRO A 26 -3.71 50.48 27.54
N SER A 27 -4.91 51.02 27.21
CA SER A 27 -6.33 50.61 27.45
C SER A 27 -7.33 51.54 26.69
N ARG A 28 -8.47 51.01 26.19
CA ARG A 28 -9.70 51.72 25.65
C ARG A 28 -9.52 52.43 24.27
N LEU A 29 -10.53 52.68 23.41
CA LEU A 29 -11.97 52.99 23.58
C LEU A 29 -12.90 52.51 22.41
N VAL A 30 -14.13 52.07 22.77
CA VAL A 30 -15.47 52.39 22.15
C VAL A 30 -15.91 51.85 20.75
N PHE A 31 -17.20 51.46 20.70
CA PHE A 31 -18.09 50.95 19.60
C PHE A 31 -18.72 52.09 18.74
N PRO A 32 -19.61 51.93 17.69
CA PRO A 32 -20.61 50.86 17.40
C PRO A 32 -20.77 50.46 15.88
N PRO A 33 -21.79 49.68 15.43
CA PRO A 33 -21.79 48.95 14.14
C PRO A 33 -22.70 49.51 13.03
N ILE A 34 -22.70 48.89 11.83
CA ILE A 34 -23.57 49.20 10.67
C ILE A 34 -24.22 47.93 10.06
N SER A 35 -25.42 48.10 9.50
CA SER A 35 -26.46 47.09 9.21
C SER A 35 -26.41 46.37 7.83
N PHE A 36 -27.26 45.32 7.71
CA PHE A 36 -27.74 44.72 6.45
C PHE A 36 -28.60 45.69 5.60
N PRO A 37 -28.74 45.41 4.28
CA PRO A 37 -29.92 45.74 3.47
C PRO A 37 -30.79 44.50 3.13
N LEU A 38 -31.98 44.73 2.58
CA LEU A 38 -33.07 43.74 2.36
C LEU A 38 -33.35 43.44 0.87
N TYR A 39 -34.18 42.42 0.63
CA TYR A 39 -34.85 42.11 -0.64
C TYR A 39 -35.68 43.28 -1.21
N PRO A 40 -36.07 43.18 -2.49
CA PRO A 40 -37.51 43.25 -2.80
C PRO A 40 -38.04 42.06 -3.62
N ASN A 41 -39.38 41.89 -3.58
CA ASN A 41 -40.12 40.82 -4.26
C ASN A 41 -40.38 41.11 -5.75
N THR A 42 -40.76 40.09 -6.52
CA THR A 42 -41.79 40.24 -7.56
C THR A 42 -42.65 38.96 -7.67
N THR A 43 -43.90 39.11 -8.09
CA THR A 43 -44.98 38.12 -7.87
C THR A 43 -45.36 37.34 -9.14
N ILE A 44 -45.98 36.17 -8.92
CA ILE A 44 -46.60 35.27 -9.91
C ILE A 44 -47.53 36.01 -10.89
N THR A 45 -47.50 35.59 -12.16
CA THR A 45 -48.64 35.74 -13.09
C THR A 45 -48.91 34.41 -13.81
N THR A 46 -50.15 33.92 -13.76
CA THR A 46 -50.60 32.71 -14.48
C THR A 46 -51.36 33.05 -15.75
N THR A 47 -51.14 32.31 -16.83
CA THR A 47 -52.06 32.25 -17.98
C THR A 47 -52.12 30.84 -18.56
N THR A 48 -53.31 30.44 -19.02
CA THR A 48 -53.63 29.10 -19.50
C THR A 48 -53.70 29.04 -21.03
N ALA A 49 -53.33 27.89 -21.61
CA ALA A 49 -53.61 27.58 -23.01
C ALA A 49 -53.84 26.07 -23.18
N SER A 50 -54.77 25.72 -24.07
CA SER A 50 -55.29 24.36 -24.30
C SER A 50 -54.36 23.46 -25.11
N ALA A 51 -54.40 22.16 -24.84
CA ALA A 51 -53.83 21.13 -25.71
C ALA A 51 -54.64 20.94 -27.01
N PRO A 52 -54.04 20.29 -28.01
CA PRO A 52 -54.73 19.21 -28.71
C PRO A 52 -53.95 17.89 -28.66
N ARG A 53 -54.67 16.76 -28.74
CA ARG A 53 -54.07 15.42 -28.94
C ARG A 53 -53.62 15.27 -30.39
N SER A 54 -52.45 14.67 -30.62
CA SER A 54 -52.12 13.98 -31.86
C SER A 54 -51.52 12.60 -31.55
N VAL A 55 -51.81 11.61 -32.39
CA VAL A 55 -51.31 10.25 -32.27
C VAL A 55 -50.24 10.05 -33.34
N LEU A 56 -49.01 9.73 -32.93
CA LEU A 56 -47.90 9.47 -33.83
C LEU A 56 -47.15 8.20 -33.41
N ASN A 57 -47.17 7.20 -34.29
CA ASN A 57 -46.43 5.95 -34.13
C ASN A 57 -44.92 6.19 -34.35
N CYS A 58 -44.15 6.28 -33.27
CA CYS A 58 -42.70 6.15 -33.34
C CYS A 58 -42.32 4.67 -33.35
N ARG A 59 -41.78 4.17 -34.47
CA ARG A 59 -41.20 2.83 -34.55
C ARG A 59 -40.02 2.71 -33.59
N GLY A 60 -39.96 1.63 -32.81
CA GLY A 60 -38.88 1.40 -31.87
C GLY A 60 -37.53 1.21 -32.57
N PHE A 61 -36.55 2.04 -32.22
CA PHE A 61 -35.14 1.76 -32.52
C PHE A 61 -34.62 0.75 -31.50
N HIS A 62 -34.48 -0.50 -31.92
CA HIS A 62 -33.77 -1.51 -31.14
C HIS A 62 -32.27 -1.20 -31.13
N ILE A 63 -31.76 -0.69 -30.01
CA ILE A 63 -30.34 -0.80 -29.68
C ILE A 63 -30.13 -2.23 -29.15
N PRO A 64 -29.22 -3.03 -29.72
CA PRO A 64 -28.93 -4.37 -29.21
C PRO A 64 -28.12 -4.28 -27.91
N VAL A 65 -28.79 -4.43 -26.77
CA VAL A 65 -28.13 -4.68 -25.49
C VAL A 65 -27.56 -6.11 -25.52
N PRO A 66 -26.24 -6.32 -25.34
CA PRO A 66 -25.68 -7.66 -25.32
C PRO A 66 -26.09 -8.40 -24.04
N ASN A 67 -27.12 -9.24 -24.12
CA ASN A 67 -27.48 -10.18 -23.05
C ASN A 67 -26.42 -11.28 -22.95
N HIS A 68 -25.32 -10.98 -22.27
CA HIS A 68 -24.39 -11.97 -21.73
C HIS A 68 -24.56 -12.03 -20.21
N PRO A 69 -24.83 -13.21 -19.62
CA PRO A 69 -24.69 -13.37 -18.18
C PRO A 69 -23.22 -13.13 -17.79
N PRO A 70 -22.94 -12.73 -16.53
CA PRO A 70 -21.58 -12.52 -16.08
C PRO A 70 -20.78 -13.83 -16.19
N ARG A 71 -19.92 -13.93 -17.20
CA ARG A 71 -18.93 -15.01 -17.30
C ARG A 71 -18.04 -14.92 -16.08
N SER A 72 -17.95 -16.01 -15.32
CA SER A 72 -16.92 -16.19 -14.30
C SER A 72 -15.55 -16.02 -14.96
N LEU A 73 -14.80 -15.00 -14.57
CA LEU A 73 -13.43 -14.77 -15.03
C LEU A 73 -12.44 -15.72 -14.33
N SER A 74 -12.62 -17.02 -14.58
CA SER A 74 -11.54 -18.01 -14.47
C SER A 74 -10.54 -17.75 -15.60
N SER A 75 -9.77 -16.67 -15.49
CA SER A 75 -8.83 -16.19 -16.49
C SER A 75 -7.54 -17.02 -16.51
N SER A 76 -7.68 -18.30 -16.85
CA SER A 76 -6.57 -19.21 -17.15
C SER A 76 -5.90 -18.82 -18.49
N ASN A 77 -5.30 -17.63 -18.54
CA ASN A 77 -4.30 -17.30 -19.55
C ASN A 77 -3.11 -18.23 -19.30
N PRO A 78 -2.81 -19.22 -20.16
CA PRO A 78 -1.93 -20.33 -19.82
C PRO A 78 -0.47 -19.94 -19.57
N THR A 79 -0.08 -18.70 -19.88
CA THR A 79 1.22 -18.13 -19.53
C THR A 79 1.32 -17.65 -18.09
N LYS A 80 0.20 -17.36 -17.43
CA LYS A 80 0.12 -16.74 -16.09
C LYS A 80 0.15 -17.78 -14.97
N THR A 81 1.31 -18.40 -14.76
CA THR A 81 1.52 -19.47 -13.77
C THR A 81 1.81 -18.98 -12.35
N VAL A 82 2.16 -17.70 -12.17
CA VAL A 82 2.51 -17.08 -10.89
C VAL A 82 1.44 -16.05 -10.52
N ASP A 83 1.03 -16.01 -9.26
CA ASP A 83 0.04 -15.06 -8.76
C ASP A 83 0.68 -13.70 -8.49
N VAL A 84 1.78 -13.66 -7.73
CA VAL A 84 2.49 -12.43 -7.37
C VAL A 84 3.99 -12.55 -7.65
N ALA A 85 4.54 -11.59 -8.39
CA ALA A 85 5.96 -11.27 -8.38
C ALA A 85 6.21 -10.00 -7.58
N THR A 86 7.22 -9.98 -6.71
CA THR A 86 7.80 -8.72 -6.20
C THR A 86 8.98 -8.29 -7.07
N LEU A 87 9.14 -7.00 -7.33
CA LEU A 87 10.33 -6.42 -7.96
C LEU A 87 11.22 -5.77 -6.90
N GLY A 88 12.54 -5.97 -7.01
CA GLY A 88 13.52 -5.22 -6.23
C GLY A 88 14.28 -6.05 -5.21
N ASN A 89 14.78 -5.38 -4.18
CA ASN A 89 15.80 -5.93 -3.31
C ASN A 89 15.26 -6.88 -2.24
N LEU A 90 16.12 -7.81 -1.85
CA LEU A 90 15.93 -8.82 -0.84
C LEU A 90 17.06 -8.60 0.18
N CYS A 91 16.73 -8.06 1.35
CA CYS A 91 17.71 -7.74 2.38
C CYS A 91 17.63 -8.72 3.54
N VAL A 92 18.74 -8.89 4.26
CA VAL A 92 18.71 -9.46 5.61
C VAL A 92 18.50 -8.31 6.58
N ASP A 93 17.38 -8.35 7.27
CA ASP A 93 17.05 -7.44 8.36
C ASP A 93 17.80 -7.90 9.62
N ILE A 94 18.63 -7.02 10.18
CA ILE A 94 19.42 -7.24 11.39
C ILE A 94 18.70 -6.54 12.54
N VAL A 95 17.88 -7.30 13.26
CA VAL A 95 16.95 -6.77 14.27
C VAL A 95 17.63 -6.64 15.63
N LEU A 96 17.88 -5.40 16.07
CA LEU A 96 18.61 -5.12 17.32
C LEU A 96 17.91 -4.08 18.20
N ASN A 97 17.79 -4.39 19.48
CA ASN A 97 17.43 -3.39 20.49
C ASN A 97 18.64 -2.49 20.78
N VAL A 98 18.43 -1.18 20.71
CA VAL A 98 19.47 -0.15 20.93
C VAL A 98 19.03 0.81 22.05
N PRO A 99 19.97 1.38 22.84
CA PRO A 99 19.61 2.34 23.90
C PRO A 99 19.02 3.65 23.34
N GLN A 100 19.36 3.99 22.09
CA GLN A 100 18.84 5.13 21.33
C GLN A 100 18.98 4.85 19.83
N LEU A 101 18.10 5.42 19.01
CA LEU A 101 18.21 5.37 17.55
C LEU A 101 19.44 6.17 17.05
N PRO A 102 19.92 5.90 15.81
CA PRO A 102 21.05 6.64 15.24
C PRO A 102 20.82 8.16 15.20
N PRO A 103 21.86 8.98 15.38
CA PRO A 103 21.73 10.43 15.40
C PRO A 103 21.26 11.01 14.04
N PRO A 104 20.60 12.18 14.02
CA PRO A 104 20.05 12.75 12.79
C PRO A 104 21.11 13.31 11.83
N SER A 105 22.29 13.69 12.34
CA SER A 105 23.41 14.21 11.53
C SER A 105 23.99 13.09 10.64
N PRO A 106 24.15 13.29 9.31
CA PRO A 106 24.66 12.26 8.41
C PRO A 106 26.01 11.67 8.82
N ASP A 107 26.98 12.51 9.22
CA ASP A 107 28.33 12.05 9.55
C ASP A 107 28.35 11.26 10.87
N ALA A 108 27.62 11.74 11.88
CA ALA A 108 27.48 11.05 13.15
C ALA A 108 26.70 9.73 12.99
N ARG A 109 25.72 9.68 12.06
CA ARG A 109 24.99 8.47 11.71
C ARG A 109 25.89 7.48 11.00
N LYS A 110 26.71 7.93 10.06
CA LYS A 110 27.70 7.10 9.35
C LYS A 110 28.67 6.46 10.35
N ALA A 111 29.26 7.26 11.25
CA ALA A 111 30.14 6.74 12.30
C ALA A 111 29.43 5.74 13.25
N PHE A 112 28.17 5.99 13.62
CA PHE A 112 27.37 5.04 14.40
C PHE A 112 27.14 3.71 13.67
N MET A 113 26.81 3.76 12.37
CA MET A 113 26.61 2.56 11.57
C MET A 113 27.94 1.82 11.31
N GLU A 114 29.04 2.53 11.09
CA GLU A 114 30.39 1.95 10.94
C GLU A 114 30.84 1.24 12.22
N GLN A 115 30.54 1.81 13.40
CA GLN A 115 30.77 1.14 14.67
C GLN A 115 29.88 -0.11 14.81
N LEU A 116 28.59 -0.01 14.49
CA LEU A 116 27.63 -1.10 14.63
C LEU A 116 27.92 -2.30 13.70
N SER A 117 28.37 -2.01 12.47
CA SER A 117 28.75 -2.98 11.44
C SER A 117 30.24 -3.40 11.47
N SER A 118 30.98 -3.00 12.51
CA SER A 118 32.42 -3.32 12.66
C SER A 118 32.72 -4.82 12.85
N SER A 119 31.70 -5.65 13.04
CA SER A 119 31.78 -7.11 13.03
C SER A 119 30.53 -7.72 12.39
N PRO A 120 30.60 -8.91 11.77
CA PRO A 120 29.43 -9.59 11.21
C PRO A 120 28.36 -9.83 12.29
N PRO A 121 27.08 -9.45 12.06
CA PRO A 121 26.01 -9.69 13.01
C PRO A 121 25.72 -11.18 13.20
N ASP A 122 25.40 -11.59 14.42
CA ASP A 122 25.04 -12.97 14.77
C ASP A 122 23.72 -13.39 14.07
N LYS A 123 23.68 -14.62 13.53
CA LYS A 123 22.54 -15.20 12.81
C LYS A 123 21.27 -15.28 13.67
N GLN A 124 21.36 -15.23 15.00
CA GLN A 124 20.18 -15.12 15.86
C GLN A 124 19.37 -13.81 15.69
N TYR A 125 19.96 -12.77 15.08
CA TYR A 125 19.30 -11.48 14.81
C TYR A 125 18.89 -11.28 13.34
N TRP A 126 19.09 -12.29 12.48
CA TRP A 126 18.79 -12.20 11.05
C TRP A 126 17.36 -12.58 10.74
N GLU A 127 16.68 -11.75 9.96
CA GLU A 127 15.36 -12.01 9.39
C GLU A 127 15.33 -11.67 7.89
N ALA A 128 14.41 -12.26 7.13
CA ALA A 128 14.26 -11.95 5.71
C ALA A 128 13.44 -10.66 5.54
N GLY A 129 14.00 -9.65 4.89
CA GLY A 129 13.44 -8.30 4.80
C GLY A 129 13.27 -7.77 3.37
N GLY A 130 12.88 -6.50 3.28
CA GLY A 130 12.56 -5.84 2.01
C GLY A 130 11.36 -6.53 1.34
N ASN A 131 11.47 -6.84 0.05
CA ASN A 131 10.40 -7.52 -0.68
C ASN A 131 10.07 -8.93 -0.14
N CYS A 132 10.93 -9.54 0.67
CA CYS A 132 10.63 -10.81 1.34
C CYS A 132 9.36 -10.72 2.21
N ASN A 133 9.11 -9.60 2.89
CA ASN A 133 7.93 -9.43 3.76
C ASN A 133 6.62 -9.66 3.00
N MET A 134 6.49 -9.04 1.83
CA MET A 134 5.32 -9.14 0.96
C MET A 134 5.21 -10.55 0.36
N ALA A 135 6.32 -11.11 -0.12
CA ALA A 135 6.33 -12.44 -0.72
C ALA A 135 5.97 -13.56 0.29
N ILE A 136 6.52 -13.50 1.51
CA ILE A 136 6.25 -14.45 2.60
C ILE A 136 4.81 -14.33 3.07
N ALA A 137 4.29 -13.10 3.27
CA ALA A 137 2.88 -12.91 3.60
C ALA A 137 1.97 -13.47 2.48
N ALA A 138 2.25 -13.19 1.21
CA ALA A 138 1.46 -13.68 0.09
C ALA A 138 1.49 -15.22 -0.06
N ALA A 139 2.65 -15.85 0.13
CA ALA A 139 2.79 -17.31 0.12
C ALA A 139 2.01 -17.97 1.29
N ARG A 140 2.04 -17.37 2.49
CA ARG A 140 1.24 -17.80 3.65
C ARG A 140 -0.27 -17.57 3.47
N LEU A 141 -0.69 -16.78 2.48
CA LEU A 141 -2.07 -16.68 1.99
C LEU A 141 -2.36 -17.58 0.77
N GLY A 142 -1.45 -18.49 0.41
CA GLY A 142 -1.65 -19.51 -0.63
C GLY A 142 -1.51 -19.01 -2.07
N LEU A 143 -0.93 -17.82 -2.27
CA LEU A 143 -0.62 -17.32 -3.61
C LEU A 143 0.69 -17.92 -4.10
N ASN A 144 0.74 -18.37 -5.36
CA ASN A 144 2.01 -18.81 -5.94
C ASN A 144 2.92 -17.59 -6.17
N CYS A 145 4.01 -17.48 -5.42
CA CYS A 145 4.83 -16.26 -5.36
C CYS A 145 6.23 -16.45 -5.95
N ILE A 146 6.76 -15.37 -6.55
CA ILE A 146 8.18 -15.25 -6.85
C ILE A 146 8.75 -13.91 -6.39
N THR A 147 10.05 -13.88 -6.09
CA THR A 147 10.84 -12.65 -5.97
C THR A 147 11.68 -12.44 -7.22
N ILE A 148 11.61 -11.26 -7.84
CA ILE A 148 12.51 -10.84 -8.93
C ILE A 148 13.48 -9.81 -8.34
N GLY A 149 14.74 -10.21 -8.12
CA GLY A 149 15.69 -9.45 -7.32
C GLY A 149 17.12 -9.98 -7.40
N HIS A 150 18.00 -9.46 -6.54
CA HIS A 150 19.39 -9.90 -6.43
C HIS A 150 19.69 -10.38 -5.01
N VAL A 151 20.53 -11.41 -4.88
CA VAL A 151 21.18 -11.83 -3.63
C VAL A 151 22.64 -12.17 -3.92
N GLY A 152 23.52 -11.93 -2.95
CA GLY A 152 24.93 -12.25 -3.04
C GLY A 152 25.24 -13.74 -2.87
N LYS A 153 26.52 -14.09 -2.99
CA LYS A 153 27.01 -15.49 -2.89
C LYS A 153 27.49 -15.86 -1.47
N GLU A 154 27.52 -14.89 -0.57
CA GLU A 154 27.89 -15.02 0.83
C GLU A 154 26.76 -15.56 1.72
N ILE A 155 27.05 -15.73 3.01
CA ILE A 155 26.16 -16.36 4.01
C ILE A 155 24.77 -15.70 4.14
N TYR A 156 24.65 -14.41 3.82
CA TYR A 156 23.39 -13.66 3.86
C TYR A 156 22.48 -14.00 2.69
N GLY A 157 23.03 -14.04 1.46
CA GLY A 157 22.27 -14.42 0.26
C GLY A 157 21.83 -15.88 0.30
N ASN A 158 22.70 -16.78 0.77
CA ASN A 158 22.31 -18.17 1.01
C ASN A 158 21.19 -18.29 2.05
N PHE A 159 21.25 -17.52 3.15
CA PHE A 159 20.16 -17.49 4.14
C PHE A 159 18.83 -17.00 3.55
N LEU A 160 18.82 -15.99 2.68
CA LEU A 160 17.59 -15.57 2.01
C LEU A 160 17.06 -16.64 1.05
N LEU A 161 17.94 -17.35 0.34
CA LEU A 161 17.54 -18.47 -0.53
C LEU A 161 16.97 -19.65 0.29
N ASP A 162 17.55 -19.98 1.45
CA ASP A 162 17.02 -20.96 2.40
C ASP A 162 15.58 -20.56 2.83
N VAL A 163 15.37 -19.31 3.23
CA VAL A 163 14.07 -18.82 3.70
C VAL A 163 13.02 -18.77 2.57
N LEU A 164 13.40 -18.33 1.37
CA LEU A 164 12.49 -18.34 0.22
C LEU A 164 12.10 -19.77 -0.17
N HIS A 165 13.04 -20.72 -0.12
CA HIS A 165 12.77 -22.13 -0.36
C HIS A 165 11.78 -22.71 0.66
N ASP A 166 12.01 -22.46 1.96
CA ASP A 166 11.20 -23.02 3.04
C ASP A 166 9.77 -22.43 3.10
N GLU A 167 9.59 -21.19 2.64
CA GLU A 167 8.28 -20.55 2.45
C GLU A 167 7.64 -20.86 1.07
N GLY A 168 8.30 -21.65 0.21
CA GLY A 168 7.78 -22.11 -1.08
C GLY A 168 7.83 -21.08 -2.22
N ILE A 169 8.66 -20.04 -2.10
CA ILE A 169 8.73 -18.88 -2.99
C ILE A 169 9.84 -19.08 -4.04
N GLY A 170 9.50 -18.89 -5.32
CA GLY A 170 10.48 -18.94 -6.41
C GLY A 170 11.36 -17.69 -6.47
N MET A 171 12.60 -17.82 -6.95
CA MET A 171 13.52 -16.69 -7.13
C MET A 171 13.89 -16.52 -8.62
N VAL A 172 13.87 -15.27 -9.10
CA VAL A 172 14.32 -14.87 -10.44
C VAL A 172 15.46 -13.86 -10.26
N GLY A 173 16.68 -14.29 -10.57
CA GLY A 173 17.88 -13.52 -10.33
C GLY A 173 18.10 -12.40 -11.33
N MET A 174 18.42 -11.21 -10.83
CA MET A 174 18.95 -10.09 -11.60
C MET A 174 20.47 -10.26 -11.76
N SER A 175 20.90 -10.54 -13.00
CA SER A 175 22.30 -10.68 -13.42
C SER A 175 22.72 -9.58 -14.40
N GLU A 176 24.02 -9.33 -14.52
CA GLU A 176 24.59 -8.38 -15.49
C GLU A 176 24.62 -8.95 -16.92
N GLU A 177 24.48 -8.08 -17.92
CA GLU A 177 24.66 -8.40 -19.34
C GLU A 177 26.13 -8.28 -19.80
N THR A 178 27.14 -8.72 -19.02
CA THR A 178 28.55 -8.76 -19.51
C THR A 178 29.51 -9.75 -18.82
N ASP A 179 30.72 -9.86 -19.38
CA ASP A 179 31.79 -10.86 -19.13
C ASP A 179 32.41 -10.81 -17.70
N PRO A 180 32.78 -11.94 -17.05
CA PRO A 180 33.12 -12.00 -15.61
C PRO A 180 34.42 -11.32 -15.11
N VAL A 181 35.06 -10.47 -15.91
CA VAL A 181 36.50 -10.14 -15.76
C VAL A 181 36.77 -8.80 -15.05
N SER A 182 35.79 -7.88 -14.98
CA SER A 182 36.10 -6.43 -14.83
C SER A 182 35.31 -5.65 -13.76
N SER A 183 34.53 -6.28 -12.89
CA SER A 183 33.68 -5.57 -11.90
C SER A 183 34.16 -5.74 -10.43
N PRO A 184 34.10 -4.69 -9.58
CA PRO A 184 34.50 -4.79 -8.17
C PRO A 184 33.54 -5.64 -7.33
N SER A 185 34.08 -6.47 -6.42
CA SER A 185 33.31 -7.47 -5.67
C SER A 185 32.21 -6.90 -4.74
N ALA A 186 32.29 -5.63 -4.33
CA ALA A 186 31.40 -5.01 -3.35
C ALA A 186 30.00 -4.63 -3.88
N PHE A 187 29.72 -4.86 -5.18
CA PHE A 187 28.39 -4.70 -5.79
C PHE A 187 27.53 -5.97 -5.68
N TYR A 188 28.12 -7.12 -5.32
CA TYR A 188 27.45 -8.43 -5.32
C TYR A 188 27.17 -9.00 -3.91
N GLU A 189 27.06 -8.13 -2.92
CA GLU A 189 26.72 -8.51 -1.54
C GLU A 189 25.23 -8.30 -1.29
N THR A 190 24.57 -9.24 -0.61
CA THR A 190 23.20 -9.09 -0.14
C THR A 190 23.08 -7.86 0.75
N LEU A 191 22.03 -7.05 0.58
CA LEU A 191 21.85 -5.85 1.40
C LEU A 191 21.59 -6.24 2.86
N LEU A 192 22.34 -5.64 3.79
CA LEU A 192 22.02 -5.66 5.21
C LEU A 192 21.24 -4.39 5.57
N CYS A 193 20.05 -4.57 6.14
CA CYS A 193 19.23 -3.50 6.70
C CYS A 193 19.24 -3.62 8.22
N TRP A 194 19.75 -2.62 8.93
CA TRP A 194 19.76 -2.61 10.38
C TRP A 194 18.41 -2.08 10.88
N VAL A 195 17.64 -2.95 11.54
CA VAL A 195 16.32 -2.65 12.09
C VAL A 195 16.49 -2.41 13.59
N LEU A 196 16.63 -1.14 13.95
CA LEU A 196 17.04 -0.71 15.28
C LEU A 196 15.83 -0.29 16.10
N VAL A 197 15.60 -0.96 17.23
CA VAL A 197 14.42 -0.74 18.10
C VAL A 197 14.84 -0.01 19.38
N ASP A 198 14.20 1.11 19.69
CA ASP A 198 14.48 1.87 20.92
C ASP A 198 13.61 1.42 22.12
N PRO A 199 13.92 1.88 23.35
CA PRO A 199 13.14 1.54 24.55
C PRO A 199 11.70 2.09 24.55
N SER A 200 11.33 2.92 23.56
CA SER A 200 9.96 3.39 23.31
C SER A 200 9.25 2.59 22.20
N GLN A 201 9.87 1.51 21.70
CA GLN A 201 9.41 0.69 20.58
C GLN A 201 9.23 1.49 19.28
N LYS A 202 10.17 2.41 19.00
CA LYS A 202 10.32 3.05 17.70
C LYS A 202 11.43 2.36 16.92
N HIS A 203 11.20 2.21 15.62
CA HIS A 203 12.14 1.60 14.69
C HIS A 203 12.91 2.66 13.90
N GLY A 204 14.22 2.50 13.82
CA GLY A 204 15.09 3.19 12.87
C GLY A 204 15.67 2.18 11.89
N PHE A 205 15.50 2.44 10.60
CA PHE A 205 16.02 1.61 9.51
C PHE A 205 17.27 2.29 8.93
N CYS A 206 18.36 1.55 8.74
CA CYS A 206 19.53 2.07 8.04
C CYS A 206 20.35 0.95 7.39
N SER A 207 20.81 1.17 6.16
CA SER A 207 21.51 0.20 5.32
C SER A 207 22.80 0.79 4.74
N ARG A 208 23.62 -0.03 4.06
CA ARG A 208 24.78 0.47 3.28
C ARG A 208 24.33 1.41 2.15
N ALA A 209 23.11 1.24 1.61
CA ALA A 209 22.57 2.05 0.53
C ALA A 209 22.22 3.50 0.95
N ASP A 210 21.88 3.74 2.24
CA ASP A 210 21.57 5.08 2.75
C ASP A 210 22.75 6.08 2.70
N PHE A 211 23.98 5.55 2.52
CA PHE A 211 25.20 6.32 2.35
C PHE A 211 25.71 6.35 0.90
N SER A 212 24.98 5.71 -0.03
CA SER A 212 25.24 5.77 -1.47
C SER A 212 24.52 6.98 -2.11
N LYS A 213 24.99 7.35 -3.31
CA LYS A 213 24.23 8.17 -4.28
C LYS A 213 23.80 7.38 -5.50
N GLU A 214 24.52 6.30 -5.84
CA GLU A 214 24.17 5.39 -6.91
C GLU A 214 23.11 4.38 -6.43
N PRO A 215 22.14 4.00 -7.27
CA PRO A 215 21.16 2.96 -6.95
C PRO A 215 21.82 1.61 -6.66
N ALA A 216 21.15 0.78 -5.84
CA ALA A 216 21.67 -0.52 -5.41
C ALA A 216 22.03 -1.47 -6.57
N PHE A 217 21.27 -1.41 -7.68
CA PHE A 217 21.41 -2.20 -8.90
C PHE A 217 21.81 -1.34 -10.10
N SER A 218 22.70 -0.36 -9.89
CA SER A 218 23.14 0.61 -10.91
C SER A 218 23.80 -0.01 -12.15
N TRP A 219 24.19 -1.29 -12.11
CA TRP A 219 24.62 -2.06 -13.28
C TRP A 219 23.48 -2.41 -14.25
N MET A 220 22.22 -2.42 -13.80
CA MET A 220 21.07 -2.68 -14.65
C MET A 220 20.73 -1.44 -15.49
N SER A 221 20.91 -1.57 -16.81
CA SER A 221 20.49 -0.57 -17.80
C SER A 221 19.24 -0.99 -18.60
N THR A 222 18.89 -2.27 -18.57
CA THR A 222 17.79 -2.93 -19.29
C THR A 222 17.10 -3.96 -18.37
N LEU A 223 16.03 -4.59 -18.87
CA LEU A 223 15.46 -5.80 -18.25
C LEU A 223 16.00 -7.03 -18.99
N THR A 224 16.58 -7.98 -18.27
CA THR A 224 17.02 -9.26 -18.85
C THR A 224 15.82 -10.14 -19.24
N GLU A 225 16.04 -11.19 -20.03
CA GLU A 225 14.98 -12.13 -20.41
C GLU A 225 14.45 -12.95 -19.23
N GLU A 226 15.25 -13.16 -18.18
CA GLU A 226 14.83 -13.79 -16.92
C GLU A 226 13.85 -12.90 -16.17
N VAL A 227 14.17 -11.60 -16.04
CA VAL A 227 13.31 -10.59 -15.42
C VAL A 227 11.99 -10.47 -16.18
N LYS A 228 12.05 -10.36 -17.52
CA LYS A 228 10.87 -10.38 -18.39
C LYS A 228 10.06 -11.68 -18.22
N SER A 229 10.72 -12.83 -18.16
CA SER A 229 10.11 -14.14 -17.92
C SER A 229 9.40 -14.22 -16.57
N GLY A 230 9.95 -13.59 -15.51
CA GLY A 230 9.26 -13.41 -14.23
C GLY A 230 7.99 -12.56 -14.37
N ILE A 231 8.10 -11.38 -14.98
CA ILE A 231 6.98 -10.44 -15.15
C ILE A 231 5.85 -11.04 -16.00
N VAL A 232 6.16 -11.67 -17.15
CA VAL A 232 5.14 -12.23 -18.07
C VAL A 232 4.40 -13.42 -17.47
N ARG A 233 5.05 -14.24 -16.63
CA ARG A 233 4.40 -15.36 -15.92
C ARG A 233 3.50 -14.93 -14.76
N SER A 234 3.62 -13.68 -14.32
CA SER A 234 2.95 -13.19 -13.11
C SER A 234 1.63 -12.48 -13.40
N ARG A 235 0.64 -12.67 -12.52
CA ARG A 235 -0.67 -11.99 -12.58
C ARG A 235 -0.59 -10.57 -11.98
N ILE A 236 0.14 -10.43 -10.87
CA ILE A 236 0.53 -9.15 -10.26
C ILE A 236 2.05 -9.00 -10.32
N LEU A 237 2.52 -7.79 -10.65
CA LEU A 237 3.85 -7.30 -10.30
C LEU A 237 3.68 -6.27 -9.18
N PHE A 238 4.24 -6.55 -8.01
CA PHE A 238 4.34 -5.62 -6.90
C PHE A 238 5.65 -4.84 -6.97
N CYS A 239 5.52 -3.53 -6.89
CA CYS A 239 6.59 -2.54 -6.90
C CYS A 239 6.37 -1.58 -5.73
N ASN A 240 7.44 -1.00 -5.19
CA ASN A 240 7.33 -0.14 -4.01
C ASN A 240 8.22 1.12 -4.07
N GLY A 241 8.14 1.96 -3.05
CA GLY A 241 8.86 3.23 -2.99
C GLY A 241 10.39 3.09 -3.04
N TYR A 242 10.95 1.97 -2.57
CA TYR A 242 12.38 1.70 -2.55
C TYR A 242 12.96 1.27 -3.91
N ASP A 243 12.13 0.90 -4.89
CA ASP A 243 12.55 0.68 -6.28
C ASP A 243 13.36 1.88 -6.84
N PHE A 244 13.14 3.09 -6.30
CA PHE A 244 13.82 4.34 -6.64
C PHE A 244 15.17 4.56 -5.93
N ASP A 245 15.52 3.76 -4.91
CA ASP A 245 16.89 3.63 -4.39
C ASP A 245 17.65 2.44 -5.01
N GLU A 246 16.93 1.57 -5.72
CA GLU A 246 17.44 0.30 -6.21
C GLU A 246 17.79 0.35 -7.70
N PHE A 247 16.95 0.97 -8.53
CA PHE A 247 17.13 1.04 -9.98
C PHE A 247 17.30 2.47 -10.49
N SER A 248 17.80 2.60 -11.72
CA SER A 248 17.66 3.86 -12.45
C SER A 248 16.19 4.10 -12.84
N PRO A 249 15.70 5.37 -12.84
CA PRO A 249 14.30 5.68 -13.20
C PRO A 249 13.85 5.14 -14.57
N GLY A 250 14.78 4.94 -15.51
CA GLY A 250 14.49 4.33 -16.80
C GLY A 250 14.11 2.86 -16.71
N VAL A 251 14.86 2.07 -15.93
CA VAL A 251 14.64 0.61 -15.79
C VAL A 251 13.31 0.31 -15.10
N ILE A 252 12.96 1.03 -14.03
CA ILE A 252 11.67 0.84 -13.34
C ILE A 252 10.48 1.32 -14.18
N MET A 253 10.63 2.37 -15.01
CA MET A 253 9.62 2.70 -16.01
C MET A 253 9.46 1.57 -17.03
N SER A 254 10.55 1.00 -17.55
CA SER A 254 10.49 -0.15 -18.46
C SER A 254 9.87 -1.40 -17.83
N ALA A 255 10.09 -1.66 -16.55
CA ALA A 255 9.45 -2.77 -15.83
C ALA A 255 7.92 -2.62 -15.79
N VAL A 256 7.43 -1.40 -15.50
CA VAL A 256 6.00 -1.08 -15.52
C VAL A 256 5.43 -1.16 -16.93
N ASP A 257 6.09 -0.58 -17.93
CA ASP A 257 5.61 -0.58 -19.31
C ASP A 257 5.55 -2.01 -19.88
N TYR A 258 6.57 -2.84 -19.63
CA TYR A 258 6.57 -4.25 -20.04
C TYR A 258 5.50 -5.06 -19.31
N ALA A 259 5.32 -4.87 -17.99
CA ALA A 259 4.24 -5.51 -17.24
C ALA A 259 2.86 -5.16 -17.82
N VAL A 260 2.65 -3.89 -18.16
CA VAL A 260 1.43 -3.38 -18.80
C VAL A 260 1.22 -3.98 -20.19
N GLU A 261 2.27 -4.09 -21.00
CA GLU A 261 2.25 -4.70 -22.34
C GLU A 261 1.83 -6.18 -22.27
N VAL A 262 2.43 -6.96 -21.36
CA VAL A 262 2.17 -8.41 -21.23
C VAL A 262 0.99 -8.76 -20.31
N GLY A 263 0.14 -7.77 -20.01
CA GLY A 263 -1.10 -7.97 -19.25
C GLY A 263 -0.91 -8.42 -17.80
N THR A 264 0.24 -8.11 -17.19
CA THR A 264 0.48 -8.21 -15.75
C THR A 264 -0.12 -6.97 -15.08
N SER A 265 -0.88 -7.14 -13.99
CA SER A 265 -1.41 -6.00 -13.24
C SER A 265 -0.31 -5.41 -12.36
N VAL A 266 -0.10 -4.09 -12.42
CA VAL A 266 0.93 -3.43 -11.59
C VAL A 266 0.30 -2.94 -10.29
N PHE A 267 0.84 -3.40 -9.16
CA PHE A 267 0.53 -2.93 -7.81
C PHE A 267 1.68 -2.04 -7.34
N PHE A 268 1.38 -0.82 -6.90
CA PHE A 268 2.40 0.13 -6.45
C PHE A 268 2.09 0.68 -5.06
N ASP A 269 3.05 0.52 -4.14
CA ASP A 269 3.05 1.18 -2.84
C ASP A 269 4.18 2.22 -2.76
N PRO A 270 3.92 3.52 -2.99
CA PRO A 270 4.96 4.54 -2.95
C PRO A 270 5.55 4.76 -1.54
N GLY A 271 5.04 4.12 -0.49
CA GLY A 271 5.52 4.31 0.88
C GLY A 271 6.95 3.80 1.11
N PRO A 272 7.72 4.39 2.04
CA PRO A 272 7.58 5.76 2.57
C PRO A 272 8.12 6.83 1.60
N ARG A 273 8.72 6.41 0.48
CA ARG A 273 9.56 7.24 -0.40
C ARG A 273 8.83 8.29 -1.22
N GLY A 274 7.54 8.11 -1.52
CA GLY A 274 6.75 9.02 -2.36
C GLY A 274 6.87 10.48 -1.92
N LYS A 275 6.87 10.72 -0.60
CA LYS A 275 7.03 12.06 0.00
C LYS A 275 8.35 12.75 -0.37
N SER A 276 9.45 12.02 -0.49
CA SER A 276 10.73 12.56 -0.97
C SER A 276 10.77 12.65 -2.50
N LEU A 277 10.24 11.64 -3.21
CA LEU A 277 10.30 11.54 -4.67
C LEU A 277 9.56 12.69 -5.40
N ILE A 278 8.49 13.25 -4.81
CA ILE A 278 7.83 14.49 -5.30
C ILE A 278 8.81 15.66 -5.42
N ARG A 279 9.84 15.71 -4.56
CA ARG A 279 10.89 16.73 -4.50
C ARG A 279 12.25 16.23 -5.00
N GLY A 280 12.28 15.03 -5.59
CA GLY A 280 13.48 14.44 -6.19
C GLY A 280 13.84 15.11 -7.52
N THR A 281 14.79 14.49 -8.23
CA THR A 281 15.20 14.88 -9.58
C THR A 281 14.03 14.84 -10.58
N ALA A 282 14.20 15.50 -11.73
CA ALA A 282 13.18 15.51 -12.78
C ALA A 282 12.79 14.10 -13.25
N GLU A 283 13.75 13.17 -13.29
CA GLU A 283 13.55 11.78 -13.71
C GLU A 283 12.90 10.92 -12.61
N GLU A 284 13.27 11.08 -11.33
CA GLU A 284 12.53 10.46 -10.21
C GLU A 284 11.06 10.90 -10.21
N GLN A 285 10.79 12.20 -10.33
CA GLN A 285 9.43 12.71 -10.40
C GLN A 285 8.66 12.22 -11.64
N LYS A 286 9.36 12.02 -12.77
CA LYS A 286 8.78 11.49 -14.01
C LYS A 286 8.41 10.02 -13.87
N ALA A 287 9.31 9.20 -13.32
CA ALA A 287 9.02 7.80 -13.01
C ALA A 287 7.91 7.67 -11.95
N LEU A 288 7.92 8.48 -10.87
CA LEU A 288 6.82 8.50 -9.89
C LEU A 288 5.47 8.82 -10.55
N ARG A 289 5.41 9.86 -11.41
CA ARG A 289 4.21 10.16 -12.19
C ARG A 289 3.81 9.05 -13.15
N HIS A 290 4.75 8.25 -13.65
CA HIS A 290 4.49 7.10 -14.51
C HIS A 290 3.85 5.95 -13.71
N PHE A 291 4.47 5.53 -12.60
CA PHE A 291 3.93 4.53 -11.68
C PHE A 291 2.51 4.88 -11.22
N LEU A 292 2.28 6.11 -10.75
CA LEU A 292 0.97 6.59 -10.31
C LEU A 292 -0.10 6.62 -11.41
N ARG A 293 0.30 6.57 -12.69
CA ARG A 293 -0.62 6.57 -13.85
C ARG A 293 -0.88 5.16 -14.40
N MET A 294 0.13 4.31 -14.37
CA MET A 294 0.14 3.01 -15.06
C MET A 294 -0.20 1.83 -14.13
N SER A 295 -0.13 2.02 -12.81
CA SER A 295 -0.52 1.00 -11.83
C SER A 295 -2.02 0.73 -11.85
N ASP A 296 -2.38 -0.55 -11.84
CA ASP A 296 -3.75 -1.05 -11.72
C ASP A 296 -4.30 -0.86 -10.30
N VAL A 297 -3.43 -0.97 -9.28
CA VAL A 297 -3.76 -0.75 -7.87
C VAL A 297 -2.70 0.14 -7.21
N LEU A 298 -3.13 1.19 -6.52
CA LEU A 298 -2.29 2.01 -5.65
C LEU A 298 -2.58 1.69 -4.19
N LEU A 299 -1.56 1.44 -3.38
CA LEU A 299 -1.67 1.17 -1.94
C LEU A 299 -0.85 2.21 -1.19
N LEU A 300 -1.43 2.96 -0.26
CA LEU A 300 -0.72 4.04 0.45
C LEU A 300 -1.37 4.31 1.80
N THR A 301 -0.65 4.94 2.74
CA THR A 301 -1.26 5.46 3.97
C THR A 301 -1.98 6.78 3.74
N SER A 302 -2.79 7.23 4.71
CA SER A 302 -3.37 8.59 4.72
C SER A 302 -2.30 9.66 4.52
N ASP A 303 -1.20 9.55 5.25
CA ASP A 303 -0.15 10.56 5.35
C ASP A 303 0.71 10.60 4.07
N GLU A 304 0.79 9.48 3.34
CA GLU A 304 1.38 9.38 2.00
C GLU A 304 0.43 9.88 0.90
N ALA A 305 -0.86 9.55 0.98
CA ALA A 305 -1.90 10.05 0.08
C ALA A 305 -2.00 11.59 0.14
N GLU A 306 -1.99 12.16 1.35
CA GLU A 306 -1.90 13.61 1.57
C GLU A 306 -0.59 14.14 0.98
N SER A 307 0.55 13.53 1.29
CA SER A 307 1.86 13.99 0.78
C SER A 307 1.91 14.03 -0.76
N LEU A 308 1.30 13.07 -1.45
CA LEU A 308 1.27 12.95 -2.92
C LEU A 308 0.25 13.86 -3.61
N THR A 309 -0.75 14.38 -2.89
CA THR A 309 -1.87 15.14 -3.48
C THR A 309 -2.01 16.58 -2.97
N GLY A 310 -1.52 16.86 -1.76
CA GLY A 310 -1.84 18.07 -0.99
C GLY A 310 -3.22 18.04 -0.32
N ILE A 311 -3.91 16.88 -0.30
CA ILE A 311 -5.29 16.75 0.17
C ILE A 311 -5.33 15.91 1.45
N VAL A 312 -5.73 16.53 2.56
CA VAL A 312 -5.77 15.90 3.90
C VAL A 312 -6.85 14.82 4.01
N ASN A 313 -7.99 14.98 3.33
CA ASN A 313 -9.05 13.98 3.37
C ASN A 313 -8.67 12.75 2.51
N PRO A 314 -8.59 11.54 3.08
CA PRO A 314 -8.06 10.37 2.37
C PRO A 314 -8.97 9.87 1.24
N ILE A 315 -10.29 10.15 1.28
CA ILE A 315 -11.20 9.84 0.17
C ILE A 315 -10.91 10.76 -1.01
N LEU A 316 -10.87 12.07 -0.77
CA LEU A 316 -10.59 13.04 -1.83
C LEU A 316 -9.18 12.86 -2.41
N ALA A 317 -8.18 12.55 -1.58
CA ALA A 317 -6.83 12.22 -2.02
C ALA A 317 -6.82 10.97 -2.93
N GLY A 318 -7.50 9.90 -2.51
CA GLY A 318 -7.59 8.66 -3.30
C GLY A 318 -8.41 8.82 -4.59
N GLN A 319 -9.48 9.62 -4.58
CA GLN A 319 -10.23 9.99 -5.79
C GLN A 319 -9.36 10.80 -6.78
N GLU A 320 -8.55 11.75 -6.29
CA GLU A 320 -7.64 12.54 -7.13
C GLU A 320 -6.50 11.69 -7.71
N LEU A 321 -5.99 10.71 -6.95
CA LEU A 321 -5.04 9.71 -7.45
C LEU A 321 -5.68 8.82 -8.53
N LEU A 322 -6.88 8.30 -8.28
CA LEU A 322 -7.65 7.49 -9.25
C LEU A 322 -7.92 8.27 -10.54
N ARG A 323 -8.30 9.55 -10.44
CA ARG A 323 -8.56 10.46 -11.58
C ARG A 323 -7.28 10.82 -12.36
N LYS A 324 -6.12 10.80 -11.71
CA LYS A 324 -4.80 10.93 -12.37
C LYS A 324 -4.36 9.62 -13.04
N GLY A 325 -4.81 8.48 -12.52
CA GLY A 325 -4.62 7.15 -13.08
C GLY A 325 -5.14 7.02 -14.51
N VAL A 326 -4.38 6.32 -15.36
CA VAL A 326 -4.81 5.89 -16.70
C VAL A 326 -5.32 4.44 -16.65
N ARG A 327 -4.70 3.61 -15.80
CA ARG A 327 -5.02 2.20 -15.61
C ARG A 327 -5.60 1.86 -14.23
N THR A 328 -5.52 2.80 -13.29
CA THR A 328 -5.83 2.57 -11.88
C THR A 328 -7.31 2.23 -11.68
N LYS A 329 -7.56 1.07 -11.09
CA LYS A 329 -8.89 0.53 -10.79
C LYS A 329 -9.24 0.75 -9.33
N TRP A 330 -8.29 0.48 -8.43
CA TRP A 330 -8.42 0.60 -6.98
C TRP A 330 -7.36 1.55 -6.43
N VAL A 331 -7.75 2.44 -5.53
CA VAL A 331 -6.83 3.16 -4.63
C VAL A 331 -7.18 2.77 -3.20
N VAL A 332 -6.24 2.15 -2.51
CA VAL A 332 -6.40 1.62 -1.15
C VAL A 332 -5.64 2.50 -0.16
N VAL A 333 -6.36 3.17 0.74
CA VAL A 333 -5.76 4.06 1.74
C VAL A 333 -5.80 3.40 3.13
N LYS A 334 -4.61 3.10 3.65
CA LYS A 334 -4.32 2.50 4.97
C LYS A 334 -4.34 3.59 6.05
N MET A 335 -5.06 3.38 7.15
CA MET A 335 -5.20 4.36 8.26
C MET A 335 -4.84 3.76 9.63
N GLY A 336 -3.98 2.74 9.63
CA GLY A 336 -3.48 2.07 10.83
C GLY A 336 -4.62 1.55 11.71
N SER A 337 -4.64 1.92 12.99
CA SER A 337 -5.65 1.49 13.96
C SER A 337 -7.10 1.92 13.64
N LYS A 338 -7.31 2.78 12.63
CA LYS A 338 -8.64 3.15 12.12
C LYS A 338 -9.16 2.20 11.03
N GLY A 339 -8.29 1.39 10.40
CA GLY A 339 -8.64 0.51 9.29
C GLY A 339 -8.25 1.09 7.94
N SER A 340 -9.13 0.94 6.94
CA SER A 340 -8.79 1.17 5.53
C SER A 340 -10.01 1.59 4.70
N ILE A 341 -9.74 2.30 3.60
CA ILE A 341 -10.71 2.54 2.52
C ILE A 341 -10.16 2.04 1.17
N LEU A 342 -11.06 1.65 0.27
CA LEU A 342 -10.79 1.27 -1.12
C LEU A 342 -11.73 2.08 -2.02
N ILE A 343 -11.15 2.85 -2.93
CA ILE A 343 -11.86 3.77 -3.81
C ILE A 343 -11.74 3.25 -5.25
N THR A 344 -12.89 3.20 -5.93
CA THR A 344 -12.99 2.85 -7.36
C THR A 344 -13.72 3.97 -8.11
N ALA A 345 -13.91 3.83 -9.42
CA ALA A 345 -14.66 4.81 -10.21
C ALA A 345 -16.14 4.92 -9.79
N SER A 346 -16.75 3.85 -9.27
CA SER A 346 -18.18 3.77 -8.94
C SER A 346 -18.49 3.76 -7.44
N SER A 347 -17.54 3.34 -6.60
CA SER A 347 -17.80 3.05 -5.19
C SER A 347 -16.64 3.38 -4.25
N ILE A 348 -16.98 3.79 -3.03
CA ILE A 348 -16.08 3.87 -1.88
C ILE A 348 -16.44 2.72 -0.95
N THR A 349 -15.46 1.91 -0.56
CA THR A 349 -15.64 0.86 0.45
C THR A 349 -14.76 1.16 1.66
N SER A 350 -15.27 0.96 2.88
CA SER A 350 -14.49 1.06 4.11
C SER A 350 -14.60 -0.18 4.99
N ALA A 351 -13.52 -0.45 5.73
CA ALA A 351 -13.50 -1.42 6.81
C ALA A 351 -12.71 -0.85 8.01
N PRO A 352 -13.25 -0.89 9.23
CA PRO A 352 -12.48 -0.60 10.44
C PRO A 352 -11.39 -1.66 10.69
N ALA A 353 -10.33 -1.29 11.42
CA ALA A 353 -9.27 -2.23 11.82
C ALA A 353 -9.77 -3.21 12.89
N PHE A 354 -9.17 -4.40 12.94
CA PHE A 354 -9.36 -5.33 14.05
C PHE A 354 -8.71 -4.80 15.33
N LYS A 355 -9.35 -5.07 16.47
CA LYS A 355 -8.92 -4.59 17.78
C LYS A 355 -8.00 -5.60 18.45
N VAL A 356 -6.70 -5.43 18.23
CA VAL A 356 -5.63 -6.32 18.72
C VAL A 356 -4.74 -5.64 19.76
N LYS A 357 -4.05 -6.43 20.57
CA LYS A 357 -2.88 -5.95 21.33
C LYS A 357 -1.70 -5.89 20.37
N VAL A 358 -1.35 -4.68 19.93
CA VAL A 358 -0.14 -4.44 19.13
C VAL A 358 1.11 -4.75 19.97
N VAL A 359 2.07 -5.43 19.34
CA VAL A 359 3.42 -5.71 19.85
C VAL A 359 4.44 -5.00 18.97
N ASP A 360 4.34 -5.18 17.65
CA ASP A 360 5.14 -4.48 16.63
C ASP A 360 4.22 -4.01 15.48
N THR A 361 4.74 -3.18 14.57
CA THR A 361 4.06 -2.72 13.35
C THR A 361 4.87 -2.94 12.06
N VAL A 362 6.12 -3.42 12.14
CA VAL A 362 6.90 -3.82 10.96
C VAL A 362 6.19 -4.97 10.22
N GLY A 363 6.31 -5.02 8.88
CA GLY A 363 5.66 -6.02 8.04
C GLY A 363 4.13 -5.93 7.92
N CYS A 364 3.45 -5.13 8.76
CA CYS A 364 1.99 -5.02 8.75
C CYS A 364 1.46 -4.36 7.46
N GLY A 365 2.22 -3.44 6.86
CA GLY A 365 1.92 -2.85 5.56
C GLY A 365 2.01 -3.90 4.44
N ASP A 366 3.12 -4.62 4.37
CA ASP A 366 3.38 -5.66 3.36
C ASP A 366 2.34 -6.79 3.45
N SER A 367 2.03 -7.22 4.67
CA SER A 367 1.04 -8.26 4.93
C SER A 367 -0.40 -7.82 4.57
N PHE A 368 -0.71 -6.53 4.73
CA PHE A 368 -1.96 -5.95 4.21
C PHE A 368 -1.97 -5.97 2.67
N VAL A 369 -0.87 -5.62 1.99
CA VAL A 369 -0.77 -5.66 0.52
C VAL A 369 -0.99 -7.09 -0.01
N ALA A 370 -0.42 -8.11 0.64
CA ALA A 370 -0.62 -9.52 0.30
C ALA A 370 -2.10 -9.93 0.28
N ALA A 371 -2.87 -9.48 1.27
CA ALA A 371 -4.31 -9.74 1.34
C ALA A 371 -5.13 -8.96 0.28
N ILE A 372 -4.72 -7.74 -0.09
CA ILE A 372 -5.32 -7.02 -1.24
C ILE A 372 -5.01 -7.75 -2.55
N ALA A 373 -3.80 -8.28 -2.73
CA ALA A 373 -3.43 -9.09 -3.88
C ALA A 373 -4.29 -10.36 -3.96
N PHE A 374 -4.46 -11.09 -2.85
CA PHE A 374 -5.35 -12.27 -2.75
C PHE A 374 -6.79 -11.92 -3.16
N GLY A 375 -7.35 -10.85 -2.58
CA GLY A 375 -8.71 -10.41 -2.89
C GLY A 375 -8.92 -10.00 -4.36
N PHE A 376 -7.94 -9.32 -4.96
CA PHE A 376 -7.94 -8.95 -6.38
C PHE A 376 -7.85 -10.19 -7.29
N ILE A 377 -6.94 -11.12 -6.97
CA ILE A 377 -6.65 -12.35 -7.73
C ILE A 377 -7.82 -13.34 -7.72
N HIS A 378 -8.64 -13.33 -6.67
CA HIS A 378 -9.83 -14.19 -6.54
C HIS A 378 -11.16 -13.44 -6.78
N ASN A 379 -11.14 -12.14 -7.11
CA ASN A 379 -12.32 -11.29 -7.29
C ASN A 379 -13.25 -11.26 -6.04
N ILE A 380 -12.67 -11.27 -4.85
CA ILE A 380 -13.39 -11.24 -3.58
C ILE A 380 -14.05 -9.85 -3.40
N PRO A 381 -15.32 -9.77 -2.92
CA PRO A 381 -16.03 -8.50 -2.75
C PRO A 381 -15.21 -7.46 -1.97
N LEU A 382 -15.27 -6.19 -2.38
CA LEU A 382 -14.34 -5.14 -1.89
C LEU A 382 -14.31 -5.01 -0.36
N VAL A 383 -15.48 -5.12 0.29
CA VAL A 383 -15.59 -5.03 1.76
C VAL A 383 -15.00 -6.25 2.46
N THR A 384 -15.12 -7.43 1.83
CA THR A 384 -14.55 -8.70 2.29
C THR A 384 -13.03 -8.72 2.10
N THR A 385 -12.54 -8.19 0.99
CA THR A 385 -11.11 -7.96 0.71
C THR A 385 -10.47 -6.99 1.73
N LEU A 386 -11.12 -5.85 2.03
CA LEU A 386 -10.62 -4.92 3.05
C LEU A 386 -10.69 -5.49 4.47
N ALA A 387 -11.76 -6.22 4.82
CA ALA A 387 -11.86 -6.88 6.12
C ALA A 387 -10.74 -7.89 6.31
N PHE A 388 -10.44 -8.69 5.28
CA PHE A 388 -9.33 -9.64 5.29
C PHE A 388 -7.98 -8.93 5.41
N ALA A 389 -7.72 -7.88 4.63
CA ALA A 389 -6.46 -7.15 4.71
C ALA A 389 -6.25 -6.47 6.07
N ASN A 390 -7.29 -5.92 6.68
CA ASN A 390 -7.24 -5.42 8.05
C ASN A 390 -6.98 -6.55 9.08
N ALA A 391 -7.53 -7.75 8.87
CA ALA A 391 -7.26 -8.89 9.75
C ALA A 391 -5.81 -9.38 9.62
N VAL A 392 -5.27 -9.50 8.40
CA VAL A 392 -3.90 -9.95 8.14
C VAL A 392 -2.87 -8.94 8.68
N GLY A 393 -3.09 -7.64 8.46
CA GLY A 393 -2.27 -6.58 9.04
C GLY A 393 -2.32 -6.54 10.58
N ALA A 394 -3.51 -6.73 11.17
CA ALA A 394 -3.67 -6.77 12.62
C ALA A 394 -3.10 -8.04 13.28
N ALA A 395 -3.22 -9.20 12.64
CA ALA A 395 -2.60 -10.44 13.10
C ALA A 395 -1.07 -10.34 13.06
N THR A 396 -0.51 -9.67 12.04
CA THR A 396 0.94 -9.41 11.97
C THR A 396 1.38 -8.47 13.09
N ALA A 397 0.57 -7.46 13.42
CA ALA A 397 0.84 -6.54 14.52
C ALA A 397 0.81 -7.19 15.93
N MET A 398 0.34 -8.43 16.05
CA MET A 398 0.42 -9.23 17.29
C MET A 398 1.76 -9.96 17.43
N GLY A 399 2.55 -10.08 16.35
CA GLY A 399 3.90 -10.61 16.33
C GLY A 399 4.98 -9.55 16.62
N CYS A 400 6.24 -9.92 16.43
CA CYS A 400 7.40 -9.03 16.56
C CYS A 400 8.32 -9.20 15.35
N GLY A 401 8.75 -8.11 14.73
CA GLY A 401 9.44 -8.14 13.44
C GLY A 401 8.57 -8.58 12.24
N ALA A 402 9.21 -8.74 11.09
CA ALA A 402 8.59 -9.20 9.84
C ALA A 402 9.31 -10.46 9.30
N GLY A 403 9.47 -10.60 7.98
CA GLY A 403 9.96 -11.83 7.36
C GLY A 403 9.14 -13.05 7.78
N ARG A 404 9.81 -14.07 8.32
CA ARG A 404 9.18 -15.29 8.87
C ARG A 404 8.23 -15.04 10.05
N ASN A 405 8.21 -13.84 10.63
CA ASN A 405 7.35 -13.46 11.76
C ASN A 405 6.02 -12.81 11.34
N VAL A 406 5.78 -12.57 10.04
CA VAL A 406 4.46 -12.12 9.55
C VAL A 406 3.38 -13.17 9.83
N ALA A 407 2.11 -12.76 9.92
CA ALA A 407 1.05 -13.65 10.37
C ALA A 407 0.92 -14.94 9.53
N THR A 408 0.85 -16.08 10.22
CA THR A 408 0.42 -17.35 9.63
C THR A 408 -1.09 -17.34 9.39
N LEU A 409 -1.55 -18.12 8.40
CA LEU A 409 -2.97 -18.32 8.14
C LEU A 409 -3.75 -18.73 9.41
N LYS A 410 -3.16 -19.59 10.24
CA LYS A 410 -3.75 -20.00 11.52
C LYS A 410 -4.05 -18.80 12.43
N GLN A 411 -3.09 -17.89 12.64
CA GLN A 411 -3.30 -16.70 13.47
C GLN A 411 -4.37 -15.76 12.89
N ILE A 412 -4.46 -15.68 11.56
CA ILE A 412 -5.47 -14.90 10.85
C ILE A 412 -6.87 -15.53 11.06
N VAL A 413 -6.98 -16.86 10.98
CA VAL A 413 -8.22 -17.60 11.26
C VAL A 413 -8.63 -17.45 12.73
N GLU A 414 -7.71 -17.59 13.68
CA GLU A 414 -7.97 -17.39 15.12
C GLU A 414 -8.49 -15.98 15.42
N LEU A 415 -7.95 -14.93 14.78
CA LEU A 415 -8.45 -13.56 14.88
C LEU A 415 -9.84 -13.38 14.24
N LEU A 416 -10.11 -14.06 13.13
CA LEU A 416 -11.40 -14.02 12.45
C LEU A 416 -12.49 -14.81 13.19
N GLU A 417 -12.16 -15.85 13.95
CA GLU A 417 -13.15 -16.63 14.73
C GLU A 417 -13.68 -15.90 15.98
N ALA A 418 -12.94 -14.90 16.49
CA ALA A 418 -13.37 -14.02 17.58
C ALA A 418 -13.28 -12.52 17.19
N PRO A 419 -14.06 -12.05 16.19
CA PRO A 419 -13.78 -10.79 15.50
C PRO A 419 -14.27 -9.56 16.29
N ASP A 420 -13.35 -8.77 16.85
CA ASP A 420 -13.60 -7.42 17.37
C ASP A 420 -12.92 -6.36 16.48
N ILE A 421 -13.63 -5.27 16.17
CA ILE A 421 -13.16 -4.17 15.31
C ILE A 421 -13.31 -2.80 16.00
N ASN A 422 -12.41 -1.88 15.66
CA ASN A 422 -12.39 -0.48 16.11
C ASN A 422 -13.47 0.34 15.37
N GLU A 423 -14.73 0.02 15.60
CA GLU A 423 -15.87 0.75 15.05
C GLU A 423 -16.05 2.10 15.75
N ASP A 424 -15.75 3.18 15.03
CA ASP A 424 -15.94 4.58 15.43
C ASP A 424 -16.96 5.21 14.47
N ASP A 425 -18.25 5.09 14.82
CA ASP A 425 -19.35 5.63 14.03
C ASP A 425 -19.21 7.15 13.79
N GLN A 426 -18.63 7.91 14.72
CA GLN A 426 -18.45 9.35 14.53
C GLN A 426 -17.41 9.61 13.43
N PHE A 427 -16.21 9.04 13.56
CA PHE A 427 -15.15 9.21 12.55
C PHE A 427 -15.61 8.75 11.16
N TRP A 428 -16.32 7.63 11.05
CA TRP A 428 -16.78 7.12 9.76
C TRP A 428 -17.92 7.96 9.16
N ASN A 429 -18.87 8.44 9.96
CA ASN A 429 -19.93 9.30 9.46
C ASN A 429 -19.41 10.71 9.08
N GLU A 430 -18.43 11.25 9.80
CA GLU A 430 -17.73 12.49 9.43
C GLU A 430 -16.97 12.32 8.11
N LEU A 431 -16.11 11.29 8.02
CA LEU A 431 -15.27 11.05 6.84
C LEU A 431 -16.09 10.78 5.57
N LEU A 432 -17.21 10.05 5.66
CA LEU A 432 -18.04 9.67 4.51
C LEU A 432 -19.14 10.69 4.20
N GLY A 433 -19.63 11.44 5.19
CA GLY A 433 -20.78 12.34 5.05
C GLY A 433 -20.54 13.54 4.14
N GLU A 434 -19.31 14.04 4.06
CA GLU A 434 -18.96 15.23 3.27
C GLU A 434 -18.82 14.96 1.75
N HIS A 435 -18.59 13.70 1.33
CA HIS A 435 -18.05 13.39 -0.01
C HIS A 435 -18.88 12.37 -0.83
N ALA A 436 -20.05 11.96 -0.34
CA ALA A 436 -20.85 10.85 -0.89
C ALA A 436 -21.95 11.27 -1.91
N ASP A 437 -21.71 12.30 -2.74
CA ASP A 437 -22.75 12.83 -3.64
C ASP A 437 -22.91 12.10 -4.99
N SER A 438 -22.01 11.18 -5.35
CA SER A 438 -22.05 10.50 -6.66
C SER A 438 -21.58 9.04 -6.69
N GLN A 439 -21.10 8.46 -5.58
CA GLN A 439 -20.56 7.09 -5.53
C GLN A 439 -21.32 6.22 -4.51
N GLU A 440 -21.38 4.91 -4.75
CA GLU A 440 -21.93 3.95 -3.79
C GLU A 440 -20.98 3.80 -2.59
N VAL A 441 -21.49 3.99 -1.37
CA VAL A 441 -20.69 3.86 -0.14
C VAL A 441 -21.01 2.54 0.56
N THR A 442 -20.02 1.65 0.69
CA THR A 442 -20.15 0.39 1.45
C THR A 442 -19.27 0.42 2.71
N VAL A 443 -19.82 0.04 3.86
CA VAL A 443 -19.12 0.10 5.17
C VAL A 443 -19.29 -1.21 5.93
N LEU A 444 -18.17 -1.79 6.39
CA LEU A 444 -18.17 -2.91 7.34
C LEU A 444 -18.59 -2.41 8.75
N SER A 445 -19.60 -3.02 9.35
CA SER A 445 -20.15 -2.62 10.66
C SER A 445 -20.45 -3.83 11.56
N LYS A 446 -20.37 -3.67 12.89
CA LYS A 446 -20.84 -4.73 13.83
C LYS A 446 -22.37 -4.80 13.90
N VAL A 447 -23.05 -3.71 13.57
CA VAL A 447 -24.49 -3.52 13.79
C VAL A 447 -25.30 -3.97 12.58
N VAL A 448 -26.36 -4.76 12.82
CA VAL A 448 -27.33 -5.15 11.80
C VAL A 448 -28.28 -3.97 11.52
N VAL A 449 -27.82 -2.99 10.75
CA VAL A 449 -28.62 -1.81 10.38
C VAL A 449 -29.59 -2.16 9.26
N ASN A 450 -30.80 -2.60 9.64
CA ASN A 450 -31.95 -2.67 8.74
C ASN A 450 -32.47 -1.25 8.41
N GLY A 451 -31.72 -0.51 7.59
CA GLY A 451 -32.07 0.85 7.20
C GLY A 451 -31.20 1.37 6.06
N ASN A 452 -31.76 1.44 4.85
CA ASN A 452 -31.11 2.07 3.70
C ASN A 452 -31.39 3.57 3.71
N ASN A 453 -30.43 4.38 4.20
CA ASN A 453 -30.44 5.84 4.07
C ASN A 453 -30.04 6.30 2.64
N GLY A 454 -30.60 5.66 1.61
CA GLY A 454 -30.46 5.96 0.19
C GLY A 454 -29.10 5.68 -0.47
N ARG A 455 -27.98 5.89 0.22
CA ARG A 455 -26.62 5.90 -0.37
C ARG A 455 -25.56 5.06 0.35
N MET A 456 -25.82 4.62 1.58
CA MET A 456 -24.83 3.96 2.46
C MET A 456 -25.26 2.52 2.76
N ASN A 457 -24.51 1.56 2.23
CA ASN A 457 -24.70 0.13 2.40
C ASN A 457 -23.86 -0.38 3.59
N ARG A 458 -24.48 -0.66 4.73
CA ARG A 458 -23.79 -1.24 5.89
C ARG A 458 -23.82 -2.78 5.80
N VAL A 459 -22.64 -3.39 5.70
CA VAL A 459 -22.45 -4.84 5.62
C VAL A 459 -21.96 -5.38 6.96
N THR A 460 -22.58 -6.43 7.45
CA THR A 460 -22.32 -6.95 8.80
C THR A 460 -21.02 -7.74 8.88
N LEU A 461 -20.23 -7.46 9.92
CA LEU A 461 -18.96 -8.14 10.22
C LEU A 461 -19.12 -9.67 10.25
N GLN A 462 -20.18 -10.17 10.89
CA GLN A 462 -20.42 -11.60 11.04
C GLN A 462 -20.69 -12.31 9.69
N LYS A 463 -21.31 -11.62 8.73
CA LYS A 463 -21.49 -12.15 7.37
C LYS A 463 -20.14 -12.26 6.66
N VAL A 464 -19.38 -11.16 6.62
CA VAL A 464 -18.09 -11.07 5.94
C VAL A 464 -17.07 -12.05 6.51
N VAL A 465 -17.02 -12.18 7.83
CA VAL A 465 -16.18 -13.16 8.53
C VAL A 465 -16.59 -14.60 8.22
N SER A 466 -17.89 -14.91 8.19
CA SER A 466 -18.38 -16.26 7.84
C SER A 466 -18.03 -16.64 6.40
N GLU A 467 -18.17 -15.70 5.46
CA GLU A 467 -17.76 -15.87 4.06
C GLU A 467 -16.25 -16.11 3.93
N LEU A 468 -15.41 -15.32 4.64
CA LEU A 468 -13.96 -15.50 4.68
C LEU A 468 -13.54 -16.85 5.28
N LEU A 469 -14.04 -17.19 6.46
CA LEU A 469 -13.70 -18.45 7.14
C LEU A 469 -14.10 -19.67 6.30
N SER A 470 -15.20 -19.60 5.56
CA SER A 470 -15.61 -20.63 4.61
C SER A 470 -14.61 -20.77 3.45
N GLN A 471 -14.20 -19.66 2.83
CA GLN A 471 -13.22 -19.64 1.73
C GLN A 471 -11.85 -20.15 2.17
N LEU A 472 -11.32 -19.66 3.30
CA LEU A 472 -10.00 -20.06 3.81
C LEU A 472 -9.96 -21.56 4.16
N LYS A 473 -11.00 -22.08 4.82
CA LYS A 473 -11.08 -23.51 5.17
C LYS A 473 -11.26 -24.40 3.93
N SER A 474 -11.99 -23.95 2.92
CA SER A 474 -12.07 -24.65 1.62
C SER A 474 -10.70 -24.72 0.94
N SER A 475 -9.93 -23.63 0.93
CA SER A 475 -8.60 -23.58 0.32
C SER A 475 -7.54 -24.39 1.08
N GLN A 476 -7.68 -24.55 2.41
CA GLN A 476 -6.89 -25.53 3.20
C GLN A 476 -7.25 -26.97 2.82
N LEU A 477 -8.54 -27.29 2.69
CA LEU A 477 -9.02 -28.61 2.27
C LEU A 477 -8.61 -28.98 0.83
N GLU A 478 -8.41 -28.00 -0.04
CA GLU A 478 -7.86 -28.19 -1.40
C GLU A 478 -6.33 -28.27 -1.46
N GLY A 479 -5.62 -28.17 -0.32
CA GLY A 479 -4.15 -28.25 -0.26
C GLY A 479 -3.42 -27.03 -0.87
N LYS A 480 -4.12 -25.91 -1.07
CA LYS A 480 -3.56 -24.64 -1.59
C LYS A 480 -2.99 -23.74 -0.48
N LEU A 481 -3.27 -24.08 0.77
CA LEU A 481 -2.81 -23.37 1.95
C LEU A 481 -2.08 -24.35 2.86
N SER A 482 -0.87 -24.00 3.29
CA SER A 482 -0.17 -24.67 4.39
C SER A 482 -0.87 -24.40 5.73
N SER A 483 -0.55 -25.23 6.73
CA SER A 483 -1.24 -25.32 8.03
C SER A 483 -0.74 -24.32 9.07
#